data_AF-A0A0B5AXN7-F1
#
_entry.id   AF-A0A0B5AXN7-F1
#
_cell.length_a   1.000
_cell.length_b   1.000
_cell.length_c   1.000
_cell.angle_alpha   90.00
_cell.angle_beta   90.00
_cell.angle_gamma   90.00
#
_symmetry.space_group_name_H-M   'P 1'
#
loop_
_entity.id
_entity.type
_entity.pdbx_description
1 polymer ?
#
loop_
_entity_poly.entity_id
_entity_poly.type
_entity_poly.pdbx_seq_one_letter_code
_entity_poly.pdbx_strand_id
1 'polypeptide(L)'
;MYWYKRVKELMKDKKGSSVIEFVMGLLLFVTFVAFVVDLLLVGGKRFNVGQEATDISRTLAKQGGVMSVTPEGYPGGDTAYLTSTEMLQKIEKRMKRSGLGEYGDGVWFVTLTEFDNEGNEIRSGRLTPNTNFKVDYMNSMDVKISASYRWRLMRFILADNAPDSPVTAERHSVSEFKYNFNDWKGERYDSDPLDEYEEPDYGDYEPGTDLDEGTGEDSGDTGGEGDADQEEDIIDDGQGDGNSGEIDFPIEEPIE
;
A
#
# COMPACT_ATOMS: atom_id res chain seq x y z
N MET A 1 -40.15 -43.28 26.47
CA MET A 1 -40.86 -42.34 27.39
C MET A 1 -40.09 -41.96 28.66
N TYR A 2 -39.13 -42.77 29.14
CA TYR A 2 -38.33 -42.48 30.35
C TYR A 2 -37.34 -41.30 30.20
N TRP A 3 -36.80 -41.09 28.99
CA TRP A 3 -35.83 -40.02 28.73
C TRP A 3 -36.44 -38.61 28.90
N TYR A 4 -37.68 -38.44 28.43
CA TYR A 4 -38.42 -37.17 28.54
C TYR A 4 -38.71 -36.78 30.01
N LYS A 5 -39.02 -37.76 30.88
CA LYS A 5 -39.24 -37.49 32.32
C LYS A 5 -37.96 -37.07 33.03
N ARG A 6 -36.81 -37.71 32.73
CA ARG A 6 -35.50 -37.32 33.29
C ARG A 6 -35.06 -35.92 32.87
N VAL A 7 -35.21 -35.57 31.60
CA VAL A 7 -34.88 -34.22 31.10
C VAL A 7 -35.78 -33.17 31.77
N LYS A 8 -37.06 -33.48 31.99
CA LYS A 8 -38.02 -32.57 32.63
C LYS A 8 -37.76 -32.37 34.13
N GLU A 9 -37.23 -33.37 34.83
CA GLU A 9 -36.78 -33.25 36.23
C GLU A 9 -35.48 -32.44 36.36
N LEU A 10 -34.51 -32.64 35.44
CA LEU A 10 -33.29 -31.83 35.39
C LEU A 10 -33.56 -30.35 35.07
N MET A 11 -34.60 -30.05 34.28
CA MET A 11 -35.05 -28.67 34.00
C MET A 11 -35.77 -27.98 35.17
N LYS A 12 -36.20 -28.71 36.21
CA LYS A 12 -36.82 -28.10 37.42
C LYS A 12 -35.81 -27.48 38.37
N ASP A 13 -34.56 -27.95 38.35
CA ASP A 13 -33.48 -27.35 39.12
C ASP A 13 -32.93 -26.11 38.40
N LYS A 14 -33.42 -24.93 38.80
CA LYS A 14 -32.98 -23.62 38.29
C LYS A 14 -31.46 -23.35 38.41
N LYS A 15 -30.72 -24.20 39.13
CA LYS A 15 -29.27 -24.14 39.28
C LYS A 15 -28.52 -24.34 37.95
N GLY A 16 -29.09 -25.06 36.98
CA GLY A 16 -28.50 -25.24 35.65
C GLY A 16 -28.60 -24.02 34.73
N SER A 17 -29.60 -23.15 34.94
CA SER A 17 -29.85 -21.99 34.06
C SER A 17 -28.72 -20.96 34.13
N SER A 18 -28.19 -20.71 35.33
CA SER A 18 -27.10 -19.74 35.53
C SER A 18 -25.79 -20.19 34.88
N VAL A 19 -25.52 -21.50 34.87
CA VAL A 19 -24.34 -22.07 34.20
C VAL A 19 -24.46 -21.93 32.69
N ILE A 20 -25.63 -22.21 32.11
CA ILE A 20 -25.86 -22.06 30.66
C ILE A 20 -25.73 -20.58 30.25
N GLU A 21 -26.31 -19.66 31.02
CA GLU A 21 -26.19 -18.22 30.76
C GLU A 21 -24.74 -17.75 30.83
N PHE A 22 -23.97 -18.22 31.82
CA PHE A 22 -22.55 -17.92 31.93
C PHE A 22 -21.75 -18.44 30.72
N VAL A 23 -22.01 -19.67 30.27
CA VAL A 23 -21.35 -20.25 29.10
C VAL A 23 -21.71 -19.48 27.82
N MET A 24 -22.98 -19.13 27.66
CA MET A 24 -23.43 -18.31 26.53
C MET A 24 -22.78 -16.93 26.53
N GLY A 25 -22.70 -16.27 27.70
CA GLY A 25 -22.03 -14.98 27.85
C GLY A 25 -20.55 -15.07 27.52
N LEU A 26 -19.86 -16.12 27.95
CA LEU A 26 -18.45 -16.36 27.65
C LEU A 26 -18.22 -16.57 26.14
N LEU A 27 -19.08 -17.35 25.47
CA LEU A 27 -19.00 -17.57 24.02
C LEU A 27 -19.22 -16.28 23.21
N LEU A 28 -20.20 -15.46 23.62
CA LEU A 28 -20.43 -14.15 23.00
C LEU A 28 -19.23 -13.22 23.21
N PHE A 29 -18.64 -13.22 24.40
CA PHE A 29 -17.45 -12.42 24.70
C PHE A 29 -16.25 -12.83 23.84
N VAL A 30 -15.96 -14.14 23.73
CA VAL A 30 -14.88 -14.65 22.86
C VAL A 30 -15.12 -14.29 21.40
N THR A 31 -16.36 -14.42 20.93
CA THR A 31 -16.75 -14.04 19.55
C THR A 31 -16.52 -12.55 19.31
N PHE A 32 -16.90 -11.70 20.28
CA PHE A 32 -16.70 -10.26 20.19
C PHE A 32 -15.21 -9.89 20.14
N VAL A 33 -14.37 -10.48 20.99
CA VAL A 33 -12.92 -10.25 20.97
C VAL A 33 -12.32 -10.70 19.65
N ALA A 34 -12.71 -11.87 19.13
CA ALA A 34 -12.25 -12.36 17.83
C ALA A 34 -12.62 -11.41 16.69
N PHE A 35 -13.84 -10.88 16.70
CA PHE A 35 -14.31 -9.87 15.75
C PHE A 35 -13.49 -8.58 15.81
N VAL A 36 -13.22 -8.06 17.01
CA VAL A 36 -12.42 -6.84 17.21
C VAL A 36 -11.00 -7.03 16.70
N VAL A 37 -10.36 -8.15 17.02
CA VAL A 37 -9.01 -8.46 16.53
C VAL A 37 -8.98 -8.55 15.00
N ASP A 38 -9.96 -9.23 14.39
CA ASP A 38 -10.05 -9.29 12.93
C ASP A 38 -10.25 -7.89 12.31
N LEU A 39 -11.07 -7.02 12.92
CA LEU A 39 -11.23 -5.63 12.46
C LEU A 39 -9.91 -4.84 12.51
N LEU A 40 -9.11 -5.02 13.58
CA LEU A 40 -7.80 -4.38 13.69
C LEU A 40 -6.85 -4.87 12.59
N LEU A 41 -6.86 -6.17 12.28
CA LEU A 41 -6.06 -6.74 11.18
C LEU A 41 -6.47 -6.20 9.81
N VAL A 42 -7.78 -6.11 9.53
CA VAL A 42 -8.31 -5.49 8.30
C VAL A 42 -7.91 -4.02 8.22
N GLY A 43 -8.08 -3.29 9.32
CA GLY A 43 -7.76 -1.86 9.41
C GLY A 43 -6.28 -1.60 9.11
N GLY A 44 -5.38 -2.38 9.71
CA GLY A 44 -3.95 -2.29 9.45
C GLY A 44 -3.59 -2.55 7.99
N LYS A 45 -4.19 -3.59 7.37
CA LYS A 45 -3.97 -3.88 5.94
C LYS A 45 -4.49 -2.76 5.03
N ARG A 46 -5.69 -2.24 5.30
CA ARG A 46 -6.26 -1.12 4.52
C ARG A 46 -5.39 0.14 4.62
N PHE A 47 -4.85 0.41 5.80
CA PHE A 47 -3.93 1.52 6.01
C PHE A 47 -2.65 1.36 5.16
N ASN A 48 -2.02 0.18 5.22
CA ASN A 48 -0.82 -0.11 4.42
C ASN A 48 -1.11 0.00 2.91
N VAL A 49 -2.20 -0.59 2.42
CA VAL A 49 -2.59 -0.49 1.00
C VAL A 49 -2.81 0.97 0.58
N GLY A 50 -3.39 1.80 1.45
CA GLY A 50 -3.57 3.23 1.19
C GLY A 50 -2.25 4.01 1.14
N GLN A 51 -1.27 3.66 1.99
CA GLN A 51 0.06 4.25 1.94
C GLN A 51 0.79 3.87 0.66
N GLU A 52 0.75 2.59 0.28
CA GLU A 52 1.37 2.12 -0.96
C GLU A 52 0.77 2.77 -2.20
N ALA A 53 -0.56 2.89 -2.27
CA ALA A 53 -1.21 3.58 -3.39
C ALA A 53 -0.72 5.04 -3.51
N THR A 54 -0.46 5.69 -2.38
CA THR A 54 0.02 7.08 -2.33
C THR A 54 1.49 7.17 -2.78
N ASP A 55 2.33 6.25 -2.32
CA ASP A 55 3.75 6.20 -2.71
C ASP A 55 3.90 5.91 -4.22
N ILE A 56 3.14 4.97 -4.75
CA ILE A 56 3.14 4.64 -6.18
C ILE A 56 2.64 5.82 -7.01
N SER A 57 1.48 6.39 -6.65
CA SER A 57 0.90 7.54 -7.36
C SER A 57 1.89 8.71 -7.43
N ARG A 58 2.56 9.04 -6.32
CA ARG A 58 3.61 10.08 -6.31
C ARG A 58 4.82 9.73 -7.17
N THR A 59 5.23 8.46 -7.18
CA THR A 59 6.37 8.02 -7.99
C THR A 59 6.03 8.12 -9.48
N LEU A 60 4.84 7.66 -9.87
CA LEU A 60 4.35 7.77 -11.24
C LEU A 60 4.18 9.23 -11.67
N ALA A 61 3.68 10.10 -10.79
CA ALA A 61 3.49 11.53 -11.05
C ALA A 61 4.81 12.18 -11.47
N LYS A 62 5.87 11.88 -10.71
CA LYS A 62 7.23 12.37 -10.99
C LYS A 62 7.87 11.72 -12.22
N GLN A 63 7.51 10.48 -12.56
CA GLN A 63 8.13 9.76 -13.69
C GLN A 63 7.39 9.94 -15.01
N GLY A 64 6.17 10.48 -14.99
CA GLY A 64 5.27 10.52 -16.15
C GLY A 64 4.76 9.13 -16.55
N GLY A 65 4.55 8.26 -15.56
CA GLY A 65 4.16 6.86 -15.75
C GLY A 65 5.27 5.86 -15.43
N VAL A 66 5.17 4.65 -15.96
CA VAL A 66 6.08 3.53 -15.72
C VAL A 66 6.33 2.69 -16.98
N MET A 67 7.58 2.32 -17.20
CA MET A 67 8.02 1.54 -18.35
C MET A 67 8.86 0.35 -17.93
N SER A 68 8.94 -0.66 -18.80
CA SER A 68 9.78 -1.84 -18.59
C SER A 68 11.28 -1.56 -18.69
N VAL A 69 11.65 -0.47 -19.38
CA VAL A 69 13.02 0.02 -19.53
C VAL A 69 13.00 1.53 -19.33
N THR A 70 14.05 2.06 -18.72
CA THR A 70 14.23 3.51 -18.56
C THR A 70 14.15 4.23 -19.89
N PRO A 71 13.35 5.31 -20.00
CA PRO A 71 13.33 6.14 -21.19
C PRO A 71 14.68 6.82 -21.42
N GLU A 72 15.10 6.89 -22.69
CA GLU A 72 16.27 7.68 -23.07
C GLU A 72 16.04 9.16 -22.71
N GLY A 73 17.04 9.78 -22.06
CA GLY A 73 16.97 11.18 -21.64
C GLY A 73 16.26 11.43 -20.31
N TYR A 74 15.79 10.39 -19.59
CA TYR A 74 15.22 10.59 -18.25
C TYR A 74 16.28 11.19 -17.30
N PRO A 75 15.96 12.26 -16.53
CA PRO A 75 16.92 12.87 -15.61
C PRO A 75 17.43 11.87 -14.56
N GLY A 76 18.75 11.64 -14.56
CA GLY A 76 19.40 10.64 -13.69
C GLY A 76 19.45 9.21 -14.25
N GLY A 77 18.91 8.99 -15.45
CA GLY A 77 18.98 7.72 -16.17
C GLY A 77 18.43 6.53 -15.36
N ASP A 78 19.06 5.37 -15.53
CA ASP A 78 18.64 4.10 -14.91
C ASP A 78 18.68 4.12 -13.38
N THR A 79 19.44 5.03 -12.77
CA THR A 79 19.56 5.10 -11.30
C THR A 79 18.41 5.85 -10.64
N ALA A 80 17.71 6.71 -11.38
CA ALA A 80 16.65 7.56 -10.87
C ALA A 80 15.25 7.13 -11.34
N TYR A 81 15.18 6.41 -12.46
CA TYR A 81 13.94 5.85 -12.96
C TYR A 81 13.62 4.52 -12.26
N LEU A 82 12.35 4.28 -11.97
CA LEU A 82 11.89 3.03 -11.37
C LEU A 82 11.10 2.29 -12.43
N THR A 83 11.68 1.20 -12.92
CA THR A 83 11.02 0.37 -13.94
C THR A 83 9.78 -0.32 -13.39
N SER A 84 8.89 -0.78 -14.27
CA SER A 84 7.68 -1.52 -13.86
C SER A 84 7.99 -2.78 -13.08
N THR A 85 9.10 -3.45 -13.39
CA THR A 85 9.59 -4.61 -12.62
C THR A 85 10.03 -4.22 -11.21
N GLU A 86 10.86 -3.20 -11.05
CA GLU A 86 11.34 -2.76 -9.73
C GLU A 86 10.21 -2.18 -8.87
N MET A 87 9.31 -1.43 -9.49
CA MET A 87 8.11 -0.92 -8.83
C MET A 87 7.26 -2.07 -8.30
N LEU A 88 6.98 -3.08 -9.14
CA LEU A 88 6.20 -4.24 -8.72
C LEU A 88 6.88 -5.02 -7.59
N GLN A 89 8.19 -5.26 -7.67
CA GLN A 89 8.96 -5.92 -6.62
C GLN A 89 8.92 -5.14 -5.29
N LYS A 90 9.02 -3.81 -5.36
CA LYS A 90 8.94 -2.93 -4.17
C LYS A 90 7.56 -3.02 -3.52
N ILE A 91 6.50 -2.98 -4.32
CA ILE A 91 5.12 -3.11 -3.83
C ILE A 91 4.92 -4.50 -3.23
N GLU A 92 5.33 -5.55 -3.93
CA GLU A 92 5.20 -6.93 -3.48
C GLU A 92 5.91 -7.18 -2.15
N LYS A 93 7.15 -6.70 -1.99
CA LYS A 93 7.89 -6.79 -0.72
C LYS A 93 7.15 -6.09 0.43
N ARG A 94 6.42 -5.02 0.17
CA ARG A 94 5.64 -4.29 1.18
C ARG A 94 4.31 -4.98 1.46
N MET A 95 3.61 -5.46 0.44
CA MET A 95 2.37 -6.23 0.58
C MET A 95 2.61 -7.54 1.32
N LYS A 96 3.66 -8.29 0.99
CA LYS A 96 4.06 -9.53 1.69
C LYS A 96 4.31 -9.28 3.18
N ARG A 97 5.00 -8.19 3.53
CA ARG A 97 5.21 -7.77 4.94
C ARG A 97 3.91 -7.40 5.66
N SER A 98 2.92 -6.88 4.93
CA SER A 98 1.59 -6.60 5.48
C SER A 98 0.69 -7.85 5.65
N GLY A 99 1.19 -9.03 5.25
CA GLY A 99 0.42 -10.27 5.26
C GLY A 99 -0.67 -10.33 4.18
N LEU A 100 -0.53 -9.53 3.14
CA LEU A 100 -1.17 -9.73 1.84
C LEU A 100 -0.21 -10.62 1.04
N GLY A 101 -0.71 -11.73 0.49
CA GLY A 101 0.11 -12.75 -0.15
C GLY A 101 0.83 -12.28 -1.42
N GLU A 102 1.14 -13.22 -2.30
CA GLU A 102 1.89 -12.95 -3.52
C GLU A 102 1.03 -12.20 -4.56
N TYR A 103 1.70 -11.49 -5.45
CA TYR A 103 1.05 -10.77 -6.54
C TYR A 103 0.42 -11.76 -7.52
N GLY A 104 -0.75 -11.43 -8.09
CA GLY A 104 -1.29 -12.24 -9.21
C GLY A 104 -2.38 -13.23 -8.86
N ASP A 105 -2.28 -13.92 -7.72
CA ASP A 105 -3.15 -15.05 -7.33
C ASP A 105 -4.57 -14.65 -6.86
N GLY A 106 -5.14 -13.57 -7.42
CA GLY A 106 -6.43 -13.02 -6.98
C GLY A 106 -6.40 -12.36 -5.60
N VAL A 107 -5.22 -12.32 -4.96
CA VAL A 107 -5.04 -11.72 -3.63
C VAL A 107 -4.93 -10.21 -3.73
N TRP A 108 -4.15 -9.68 -4.68
CA TRP A 108 -4.12 -8.25 -4.96
C TRP A 108 -3.56 -7.93 -6.35
N PHE A 109 -3.92 -6.75 -6.86
CA PHE A 109 -3.42 -6.20 -8.12
C PHE A 109 -3.42 -4.67 -8.12
N VAL A 110 -2.64 -4.08 -9.03
CA VAL A 110 -2.58 -2.63 -9.25
C VAL A 110 -3.09 -2.32 -10.65
N THR A 111 -4.05 -1.41 -10.75
CA THR A 111 -4.58 -0.87 -11.99
C THR A 111 -4.14 0.59 -12.10
N LEU A 112 -3.68 0.96 -13.29
CA LEU A 112 -3.31 2.32 -13.66
C LEU A 112 -4.30 2.81 -14.71
N THR A 113 -4.86 4.00 -14.52
CA THR A 113 -5.80 4.62 -15.46
C THR A 113 -5.33 6.03 -15.77
N GLU A 114 -5.33 6.42 -17.05
CA GLU A 114 -4.96 7.74 -17.54
C GLU A 114 -6.22 8.48 -18.00
N PHE A 115 -6.30 9.76 -17.68
CA PHE A 115 -7.39 10.66 -18.05
C PHE A 115 -6.87 11.86 -18.82
N ASP A 116 -7.66 12.30 -19.80
CA ASP A 116 -7.40 13.57 -20.48
C ASP A 116 -7.77 14.77 -19.59
N ASN A 117 -7.49 15.98 -20.09
CA ASN A 117 -7.84 17.23 -19.41
C ASN A 117 -9.35 17.47 -19.26
N GLU A 118 -10.17 16.71 -19.97
CA GLU A 118 -11.64 16.77 -19.92
C GLU A 118 -12.21 15.73 -18.93
N GLY A 119 -11.36 14.86 -18.37
CA GLY A 119 -11.72 13.80 -17.43
C GLY A 119 -12.15 12.49 -18.09
N ASN A 120 -11.96 12.31 -19.40
CA ASN A 120 -12.25 11.06 -20.09
C ASN A 120 -11.10 10.07 -19.92
N GLU A 121 -11.44 8.80 -19.70
CA GLU A 121 -10.45 7.71 -19.65
C GLU A 121 -9.83 7.48 -21.03
N ILE A 122 -8.51 7.68 -21.13
CA ILE A 122 -7.74 7.43 -22.35
C ILE A 122 -7.29 5.96 -22.38
N ARG A 123 -6.77 5.47 -21.25
CA ARG A 123 -6.16 4.14 -21.15
C ARG A 123 -6.20 3.62 -19.72
N SER A 124 -6.59 2.37 -19.56
CA SER A 124 -6.39 1.63 -18.30
C SER A 124 -5.62 0.33 -18.53
N GLY A 125 -4.87 -0.09 -17.52
CA GLY A 125 -4.11 -1.34 -17.58
C GLY A 125 -3.62 -1.81 -16.23
N ARG A 126 -3.35 -3.11 -16.12
CA ARG A 126 -2.75 -3.71 -14.93
C ARG A 126 -1.24 -3.48 -14.93
N LEU A 127 -0.67 -3.20 -13.76
CA LEU A 127 0.78 -3.18 -13.58
C LEU A 127 1.34 -4.59 -13.68
N THR A 128 2.30 -4.80 -14.57
CA THR A 128 3.00 -6.07 -14.79
C THR A 128 4.48 -5.75 -14.99
N PRO A 129 5.39 -6.73 -14.92
CA PRO A 129 6.82 -6.51 -15.15
C PRO A 129 7.13 -5.87 -16.52
N ASN A 130 6.23 -6.02 -17.50
CA ASN A 130 6.38 -5.51 -18.86
C ASN A 130 5.45 -4.32 -19.18
N THR A 131 4.84 -3.71 -18.16
CA THR A 131 3.94 -2.57 -18.36
C THR A 131 4.71 -1.37 -18.90
N ASN A 132 4.15 -0.78 -19.96
CA ASN A 132 4.61 0.44 -20.62
C ASN A 132 3.48 1.47 -20.62
N PHE A 133 3.22 2.04 -19.44
CA PHE A 133 2.17 3.01 -19.18
C PHE A 133 2.78 4.40 -19.09
N LYS A 134 2.50 5.26 -20.08
CA LYS A 134 3.10 6.58 -20.26
C LYS A 134 2.02 7.64 -20.17
N VAL A 135 2.21 8.65 -19.35
CA VAL A 135 1.24 9.72 -19.15
C VAL A 135 1.85 11.02 -19.61
N ASP A 136 1.14 11.75 -20.47
CA ASP A 136 1.61 13.04 -20.94
C ASP A 136 1.60 14.10 -19.83
N TYR A 137 2.38 15.16 -20.01
CA TYR A 137 2.47 16.26 -19.05
C TYR A 137 1.08 16.87 -18.78
N MET A 138 0.77 17.12 -17.51
CA MET A 138 -0.52 17.63 -17.03
C MET A 138 -1.73 16.68 -17.19
N ASN A 139 -1.58 15.54 -17.85
CA ASN A 139 -2.64 14.53 -17.82
C ASN A 139 -2.75 13.93 -16.41
N SER A 140 -3.99 13.63 -16.05
CA SER A 140 -4.30 12.98 -14.78
C SER A 140 -4.16 11.47 -14.89
N MET A 141 -3.86 10.81 -13.77
CA MET A 141 -3.86 9.37 -13.66
C MET A 141 -4.34 8.91 -12.29
N ASP A 142 -5.03 7.77 -12.29
CA ASP A 142 -5.43 7.05 -11.10
C ASP A 142 -4.61 5.79 -10.91
N VAL A 143 -4.18 5.59 -9.67
CA VAL A 143 -3.57 4.35 -9.20
C VAL A 143 -4.56 3.67 -8.26
N LYS A 144 -5.01 2.48 -8.64
CA LYS A 144 -5.92 1.67 -7.85
C LYS A 144 -5.26 0.36 -7.43
N ILE A 145 -5.05 0.18 -6.14
CA ILE A 145 -4.67 -1.11 -5.57
C ILE A 145 -5.94 -1.81 -5.07
N SER A 146 -6.21 -2.99 -5.61
CA SER A 146 -7.31 -3.85 -5.17
C SER A 146 -6.72 -5.07 -4.48
N ALA A 147 -7.16 -5.36 -3.25
CA ALA A 147 -6.72 -6.50 -2.47
C ALA A 147 -7.92 -7.22 -1.84
N SER A 148 -7.89 -8.55 -1.79
CA SER A 148 -8.92 -9.38 -1.18
C SER A 148 -8.50 -9.77 0.23
N TYR A 149 -9.36 -9.51 1.22
CA TYR A 149 -9.14 -9.93 2.60
C TYR A 149 -10.07 -11.05 3.03
N ARG A 150 -9.48 -12.03 3.73
CA ARG A 150 -10.19 -13.15 4.36
C ARG A 150 -10.16 -13.01 5.87
N TRP A 151 -11.33 -13.06 6.49
CA TRP A 151 -11.49 -13.04 7.94
C TRP A 151 -10.81 -14.26 8.57
N ARG A 152 -9.82 -14.05 9.44
CA ARG A 152 -8.98 -15.13 9.96
C ARG A 152 -9.59 -15.82 11.16
N LEU A 153 -10.19 -15.05 12.06
CA LEU A 153 -10.79 -15.57 13.29
C LEU A 153 -12.29 -15.81 13.09
N MET A 154 -12.98 -14.91 12.41
CA MET A 154 -14.41 -15.04 12.18
C MET A 154 -14.78 -16.22 11.30
N ARG A 155 -13.88 -16.77 10.47
CA ARG A 155 -14.14 -18.00 9.68
C ARG A 155 -14.41 -19.25 10.52
N PHE A 156 -13.98 -19.26 11.78
CA PHE A 156 -14.28 -20.37 12.69
C PHE A 156 -15.72 -20.29 13.24
N ILE A 157 -16.34 -19.11 13.13
CA ILE A 157 -17.66 -18.79 13.69
C ILE A 157 -18.70 -18.68 12.57
N LEU A 158 -18.37 -17.89 11.54
CA LEU A 158 -19.06 -17.83 10.27
C LEU A 158 -18.47 -18.95 9.42
N ALA A 159 -19.27 -19.97 9.10
CA ALA A 159 -18.86 -21.08 8.24
C ALA A 159 -18.06 -20.60 7.00
N ASP A 160 -17.21 -21.47 6.46
CA ASP A 160 -16.13 -21.22 5.47
C ASP A 160 -16.52 -20.48 4.15
N ASN A 161 -17.79 -20.11 4.01
CA ASN A 161 -18.36 -19.35 2.90
C ASN A 161 -18.40 -17.83 3.15
N ALA A 162 -17.68 -17.31 4.15
CA ALA A 162 -17.60 -15.87 4.34
C ALA A 162 -16.92 -15.24 3.11
N PRO A 163 -17.60 -14.35 2.37
CA PRO A 163 -17.07 -13.80 1.13
C PRO A 163 -15.84 -12.95 1.42
N ASP A 164 -14.84 -13.09 0.55
CA ASP A 164 -13.66 -12.24 0.56
C ASP A 164 -14.09 -10.78 0.47
N SER A 165 -13.60 -9.95 1.39
CA SER A 165 -13.94 -8.54 1.42
C SER A 165 -12.91 -7.77 0.59
N PRO A 166 -13.29 -7.18 -0.56
CA PRO A 166 -12.37 -6.40 -1.35
C PRO A 166 -12.03 -5.10 -0.62
N VAL A 167 -10.74 -4.82 -0.54
CA VAL A 167 -10.15 -3.58 -0.05
C VAL A 167 -9.53 -2.87 -1.24
N THR A 168 -10.10 -1.74 -1.61
CA THR A 168 -9.59 -0.91 -2.70
C THR A 168 -9.06 0.40 -2.13
N ALA A 169 -7.86 0.79 -2.57
CA ALA A 169 -7.35 2.14 -2.37
C ALA A 169 -7.05 2.75 -3.73
N GLU A 170 -7.56 3.97 -3.93
CA GLU A 170 -7.43 4.71 -5.16
C GLU A 170 -6.83 6.08 -4.88
N ARG A 171 -5.91 6.51 -5.74
CA ARG A 171 -5.18 7.77 -5.62
C ARG A 171 -5.06 8.43 -6.97
N HIS A 172 -5.49 9.68 -7.01
CA HIS A 172 -5.39 10.55 -8.15
C HIS A 172 -4.11 11.37 -8.10
N SER A 173 -3.45 11.50 -9.24
CA SER A 173 -2.24 12.31 -9.40
C SER A 173 -2.16 12.88 -10.80
N VAL A 174 -1.45 14.00 -10.95
CA VAL A 174 -1.16 14.63 -12.24
C VAL A 174 0.29 14.38 -12.61
N SER A 175 0.57 14.10 -13.87
CA SER A 175 1.94 13.93 -14.36
C SER A 175 2.71 15.26 -14.35
N GLU A 176 3.85 15.28 -13.69
CA GLU A 176 4.77 16.43 -13.62
C GLU A 176 5.78 16.43 -14.79
N PHE A 177 5.89 15.34 -15.55
CA PHE A 177 6.93 15.15 -16.56
C PHE A 177 6.32 14.89 -17.95
N LYS A 178 6.97 15.42 -18.99
CA LYS A 178 6.61 15.13 -20.38
C LYS A 178 7.30 13.86 -20.84
N TYR A 179 6.54 12.92 -21.39
CA TYR A 179 7.06 11.62 -21.86
C TYR A 179 8.15 11.74 -22.97
N ASN A 180 8.20 12.85 -23.72
CA ASN A 180 9.26 13.11 -24.69
C ASN A 180 10.42 13.89 -24.06
N PHE A 181 11.32 13.16 -23.38
CA PHE A 181 12.44 13.71 -22.61
C PHE A 181 13.49 14.44 -23.46
N ASN A 182 13.58 14.13 -24.75
CA ASN A 182 14.59 14.70 -25.66
C ASN A 182 14.35 16.18 -26.03
N ASP A 183 13.12 16.67 -25.89
CA ASP A 183 12.73 18.04 -26.26
C ASP A 183 12.21 18.86 -25.08
N TRP A 184 12.48 18.39 -23.86
CA TRP A 184 12.06 19.09 -22.65
C TRP A 184 13.03 20.22 -22.32
N LYS A 185 12.74 21.39 -22.89
CA LYS A 185 13.09 22.64 -22.23
C LYS A 185 12.16 22.69 -21.04
N GLY A 186 12.69 22.61 -19.82
CA GLY A 186 11.91 22.74 -18.58
C GLY A 186 10.89 23.88 -18.67
N GLU A 187 10.00 24.00 -17.70
CA GLU A 187 9.49 25.34 -17.41
C GLU A 187 10.74 26.18 -17.14
N ARG A 188 11.20 26.90 -18.17
CA ARG A 188 12.10 28.01 -17.96
C ARG A 188 11.30 28.80 -16.96
N TYR A 189 11.88 28.98 -15.77
CA TYR A 189 11.91 30.34 -15.27
C TYR A 189 12.40 31.14 -16.48
N ASP A 190 11.47 31.63 -17.30
CA ASP A 190 11.56 32.96 -17.80
C ASP A 190 11.77 33.72 -16.50
N SER A 191 13.05 33.85 -16.13
CA SER A 191 13.51 35.00 -15.42
C SER A 191 13.06 36.12 -16.32
N ASP A 192 11.79 36.53 -16.15
CA ASP A 192 11.43 37.92 -16.26
C ASP A 192 12.65 38.62 -15.68
N PRO A 193 13.38 39.38 -16.51
CA PRO A 193 14.63 40.00 -16.07
C PRO A 193 14.26 40.64 -14.75
N LEU A 194 14.85 40.14 -13.65
CA LEU A 194 14.48 40.53 -12.30
C LEU A 194 14.30 42.04 -12.37
N ASP A 195 13.04 42.49 -12.37
CA ASP A 195 12.75 43.90 -12.21
C ASP A 195 13.50 44.19 -10.92
N GLU A 196 14.56 44.98 -11.07
CA GLU A 196 15.55 45.28 -10.05
C GLU A 196 14.75 45.47 -8.77
N TYR A 197 14.77 44.44 -7.93
CA TYR A 197 13.99 44.45 -6.70
C TYR A 197 14.71 45.53 -5.91
N GLU A 198 14.17 46.76 -5.93
CA GLU A 198 14.57 47.81 -5.02
C GLU A 198 14.39 47.18 -3.65
N GLU A 199 15.51 46.79 -3.04
CA GLU A 199 15.50 46.27 -1.69
C GLU A 199 14.74 47.32 -0.86
N PRO A 200 13.63 46.95 -0.21
CA PRO A 200 12.96 47.90 0.66
C PRO A 200 14.01 48.34 1.68
N ASP A 201 14.24 49.66 1.75
CA ASP A 201 15.16 50.29 2.68
C ASP A 201 14.75 49.91 4.11
N TYR A 202 15.32 48.80 4.60
CA TYR A 202 15.21 48.35 5.96
C TYR A 202 16.08 49.30 6.78
N GLY A 203 15.50 50.48 7.08
CA GLY A 203 16.12 51.46 7.96
C GLY A 203 16.67 50.77 9.21
N ASP A 204 17.91 51.17 9.55
CA ASP A 204 18.76 50.58 10.59
C ASP A 204 17.99 50.11 11.82
N TYR A 205 17.66 48.81 11.84
CA TYR A 205 17.11 48.17 13.03
C TYR A 205 18.27 47.89 13.97
N GLU A 206 18.44 48.73 14.99
CA GLU A 206 19.33 48.44 16.11
C GLU A 206 18.80 47.20 16.87
N PRO A 207 19.56 46.08 16.93
CA PRO A 207 19.13 44.91 17.66
C PRO A 207 19.15 45.20 19.17
N GLY A 208 17.97 45.22 19.78
CA GLY A 208 17.80 45.24 21.23
C GLY A 208 18.45 44.01 21.86
N THR A 209 19.43 44.27 22.72
CA THR A 209 20.20 43.26 23.46
C THR A 209 19.47 42.89 24.74
N ASP A 210 18.46 42.03 24.65
CA ASP A 210 17.85 41.42 25.84
C ASP A 210 17.39 39.99 25.52
N LEU A 211 18.31 39.03 25.53
CA LEU A 211 17.97 37.62 25.68
C LEU A 211 18.88 36.97 26.74
N ASP A 212 18.21 36.74 27.86
CA ASP A 212 18.61 36.09 29.10
C ASP A 212 19.12 34.65 28.85
N GLU A 213 20.33 34.37 29.33
CA GLU A 213 21.00 33.07 29.25
C GLU A 213 20.38 32.09 30.26
N GLY A 214 19.39 31.32 29.82
CA GLY A 214 18.88 30.16 30.53
C GLY A 214 19.78 28.94 30.31
N THR A 215 20.74 28.74 31.21
CA THR A 215 21.58 27.52 31.30
C THR A 215 20.74 26.29 31.63
N GLY A 216 20.78 25.29 30.73
CA GLY A 216 20.23 23.95 30.95
C GLY A 216 21.24 22.87 30.55
N GLU A 217 22.05 22.48 31.53
CA GLU A 217 22.63 21.16 31.78
C GLU A 217 21.71 20.00 31.31
N ASP A 218 22.11 18.78 30.97
CA ASP A 218 23.38 18.04 30.93
C ASP A 218 23.02 16.60 30.46
N SER A 219 24.00 15.93 29.86
CA SER A 219 24.22 14.47 29.76
C SER A 219 23.14 13.52 29.23
N GLY A 220 23.54 12.77 28.19
CA GLY A 220 22.80 11.60 27.71
C GLY A 220 23.53 10.81 26.64
N ASP A 221 24.86 10.70 26.76
CA ASP A 221 25.69 9.77 26.01
C ASP A 221 25.30 8.32 26.34
N THR A 222 24.85 7.57 25.34
CA THR A 222 24.85 6.11 25.37
C THR A 222 25.32 5.59 24.03
N GLY A 223 26.64 5.49 23.90
CA GLY A 223 27.29 4.58 22.97
C GLY A 223 26.74 3.15 23.13
N GLY A 224 26.32 2.58 22.02
CA GLY A 224 25.98 1.17 21.87
C GLY A 224 26.74 0.61 20.68
N GLU A 225 28.02 0.31 20.89
CA GLU A 225 28.76 -0.67 20.09
C GLU A 225 28.23 -2.05 20.47
N GLY A 226 27.87 -2.87 19.49
CA GLY A 226 27.48 -4.25 19.75
C GLY A 226 27.00 -4.98 18.51
N ASP A 227 27.74 -6.04 18.20
CA ASP A 227 27.32 -7.27 17.52
C ASP A 227 27.36 -7.24 15.99
N ALA A 228 28.35 -7.87 15.34
CA ALA A 228 28.84 -9.26 15.39
C ALA A 228 28.49 -9.89 14.05
N ASP A 229 29.54 -10.06 13.25
CA ASP A 229 29.56 -10.85 12.04
C ASP A 229 29.03 -12.27 12.33
N GLN A 230 27.89 -12.61 11.73
CA GLN A 230 27.51 -14.00 11.50
C GLN A 230 27.58 -14.25 10.00
N GLU A 231 28.68 -14.87 9.59
CA GLU A 231 28.77 -15.63 8.35
C GLU A 231 27.79 -16.81 8.46
N GLU A 232 26.67 -16.74 7.74
CA GLU A 232 25.88 -17.93 7.45
C GLU A 232 26.31 -18.47 6.08
N ASP A 233 26.93 -19.66 6.15
CA ASP A 233 27.16 -20.56 5.02
C ASP A 233 25.84 -20.87 4.33
N ILE A 234 25.63 -20.30 3.14
CA ILE A 234 24.55 -20.71 2.24
C ILE A 234 25.03 -21.94 1.47
N ILE A 235 24.50 -23.10 1.88
CA ILE A 235 24.55 -24.35 1.13
C ILE A 235 23.72 -24.18 -0.14
N ASP A 236 24.43 -24.21 -1.27
CA ASP A 236 23.91 -24.34 -2.64
C ASP A 236 23.52 -25.80 -2.89
N ASP A 237 22.22 -26.07 -2.84
CA ASP A 237 21.64 -27.35 -3.26
C ASP A 237 20.42 -27.07 -4.15
N GLY A 238 20.53 -27.42 -5.44
CA GLY A 238 19.38 -27.99 -6.15
C GLY A 238 18.98 -27.34 -7.47
N GLN A 239 19.57 -27.86 -8.56
CA GLN A 239 18.94 -27.95 -9.87
C GLN A 239 17.48 -28.44 -9.77
N GLY A 240 16.58 -27.83 -10.54
CA GLY A 240 15.19 -28.26 -10.61
C GLY A 240 14.41 -27.61 -11.76
N ASP A 241 14.74 -28.05 -12.98
CA ASP A 241 13.87 -28.25 -14.15
C ASP A 241 12.77 -27.24 -14.49
N GLY A 242 12.95 -26.62 -15.67
CA GLY A 242 11.96 -25.82 -16.36
C GLY A 242 10.72 -26.63 -16.75
N ASN A 243 9.56 -26.07 -16.43
CA ASN A 243 8.29 -26.44 -17.03
C ASN A 243 7.52 -25.15 -17.35
N SER A 244 7.75 -24.61 -18.55
CA SER A 244 6.97 -23.51 -19.12
C SER A 244 5.65 -24.08 -19.64
N GLY A 245 4.65 -24.18 -18.77
CA GLY A 245 3.27 -24.39 -19.18
C GLY A 245 2.70 -23.08 -19.71
N GLU A 246 2.46 -23.00 -21.02
CA GLU A 246 1.57 -22.01 -21.62
C GLU A 246 0.20 -22.10 -20.94
N ILE A 247 -0.21 -21.02 -20.27
CA ILE A 247 -1.57 -20.84 -19.77
C ILE A 247 -2.30 -19.99 -20.80
N ASP A 248 -3.08 -20.66 -21.63
CA ASP A 248 -4.00 -20.07 -22.60
C ASP A 248 -5.23 -19.54 -21.84
N PHE A 249 -5.43 -18.23 -21.82
CA PHE A 249 -6.61 -17.61 -21.20
C PHE A 249 -7.73 -17.49 -22.23
N PRO A 250 -8.95 -17.96 -21.94
CA PRO A 250 -10.09 -17.76 -22.83
C PRO A 250 -10.48 -16.28 -22.87
N ILE A 251 -10.58 -15.76 -24.09
CA ILE A 251 -11.13 -14.44 -24.40
C ILE A 251 -12.65 -14.53 -24.21
N GLU A 252 -13.19 -13.87 -23.18
CA GLU A 252 -14.64 -13.67 -23.06
C GLU A 252 -15.07 -12.56 -24.03
N GLU A 253 -15.98 -12.91 -24.95
CA GLU A 253 -16.62 -11.96 -25.86
C GLU A 253 -17.55 -10.99 -25.11
N PRO A 254 -17.70 -9.74 -25.58
CA PRO A 254 -18.60 -8.78 -24.98
C PRO A 254 -20.06 -9.22 -25.16
N ILE A 255 -20.81 -9.18 -24.06
CA ILE A 255 -22.27 -9.37 -24.05
C ILE A 255 -22.90 -8.10 -24.63
N GLU A 256 -23.68 -8.25 -25.71
CA GLU A 256 -24.52 -7.20 -26.33
C GLU A 256 -25.64 -6.70 -25.41
#